data_AF-A0A2S0JN09-F1
#
_entry.id   AF-A0A2S0JN09-F1
#
_cell.length_a   1.000
_cell.length_b   1.000
_cell.length_c   1.000
_cell.angle_alpha   90.00
_cell.angle_beta   90.00
_cell.angle_gamma   90.00
#
_symmetry.space_group_name_H-M   'P 1'
#
loop_
_entity.id
_entity.type
_entity.pdbx_description
1 polymer ?
#
loop_
_entity_poly.entity_id
_entity_poly.type
_entity_poly.pdbx_seq_one_letter_code
_entity_poly.pdbx_strand_id
1 'polypeptide(L)' 'MRFVKGLIGLIFITVGLMLIVITIDDSLLIKNILLKILGTFCIFIGADILHRQFHPNKYKKDDQLG' A
#
# COMPACT_ATOMS: atom_id res chain seq x y z
N MET A 1 -11.65 -1.59 15.91
CA MET A 1 -11.05 -0.76 14.84
C MET A 1 -9.64 -1.19 14.40
N ARG A 2 -8.80 -1.81 15.24
CA ARG A 2 -7.47 -2.33 14.82
C ARG A 2 -7.56 -3.27 13.61
N PHE A 3 -8.39 -4.32 13.70
CA PHE A 3 -8.58 -5.28 12.61
C PHE A 3 -9.00 -4.64 11.27
N VAL A 4 -9.83 -3.59 11.30
CA VAL A 4 -10.28 -2.89 10.08
C VAL A 4 -9.11 -2.17 9.39
N LYS A 5 -8.21 -1.54 10.15
CA LYS A 5 -7.02 -0.88 9.60
C LYS A 5 -6.05 -1.90 8.97
N GLY A 6 -5.90 -3.08 9.55
CA GLY A 6 -5.07 -4.15 8.97
C GLY A 6 -5.67 -4.75 7.71
N LEU A 7 -6.99 -4.93 7.70
CA LEU A 7 -7.71 -5.39 6.51
C LEU A 7 -7.53 -4.40 5.35
N ILE A 8 -7.62 -3.09 5.62
CA ILE A 8 -7.38 -2.05 4.63
C ILE A 8 -5.93 -2.13 4.10
N GLY A 9 -4.94 -2.27 4.98
CA GLY A 9 -3.55 -2.44 4.57
C GLY A 9 -3.33 -3.67 3.68
N LEU A 10 -3.94 -4.80 4.02
CA LEU A 10 -3.88 -6.04 3.24
C LEU A 10 -4.53 -5.88 1.86
N ILE A 11 -5.69 -5.21 1.78
CA ILE A 11 -6.38 -4.91 0.52
C ILE A 11 -5.48 -4.04 -0.36
N PHE A 12 -4.85 -3.01 0.20
CA PHE A 12 -3.92 -2.14 -0.55
C PHE A 12 -2.73 -2.91 -1.12
N ILE A 13 -2.14 -3.83 -0.36
CA ILE A 13 -1.04 -4.69 -0.83
C ILE A 13 -1.53 -5.59 -1.97
N THR A 14 -2.69 -6.22 -1.81
CA THR A 14 -3.26 -7.15 -2.80
C THR A 14 -3.60 -6.43 -4.12
N VAL A 15 -4.23 -5.25 -4.03
CA VAL A 15 -4.58 -4.42 -5.19
C VAL A 15 -3.31 -3.90 -5.86
N GLY A 16 -2.31 -3.45 -5.09
CA GLY A 16 -1.03 -3.01 -5.64
C GLY A 16 -0.29 -4.11 -6.40
N LEU A 17 -0.32 -5.35 -5.87
CA LEU A 17 0.22 -6.53 -6.54
C LEU A 17 -0.51 -6.83 -7.87
N MET A 18 -1.84 -6.77 -7.87
CA MET A 18 -2.59 -6.95 -9.11
C MET A 18 -2.26 -5.89 -10.17
N LEU A 19 -2.08 -4.62 -9.77
CA LEU A 19 -1.67 -3.54 -10.68
C LEU A 19 -0.28 -3.76 -11.28
N ILE A 20 0.64 -4.40 -10.56
CA ILE A 20 1.99 -4.73 -11.07
C ILE A 20 1.95 -5.92 -12.04
N VAL A 21 1.06 -6.89 -11.78
CA VAL A 21 0.88 -8.12 -12.58
C VAL A 21 0.13 -7.83 -13.88
N ILE A 22 -0.82 -6.89 -13.86
CA ILE A 22 -1.51 -6.46 -15.07
C ILE A 22 -0.47 -5.93 -16.05
N THR A 23 -0.27 -6.70 -17.11
CA THR A 23 0.64 -6.36 -18.20
C THR A 23 -0.23 -5.87 -19.34
N ILE A 24 -0.26 -4.56 -19.57
CA ILE A 24 -0.94 -3.98 -20.73
C ILE A 24 0.01 -4.11 -21.91
N ASP A 25 -0.54 -4.55 -23.05
CA ASP A 25 0.09 -4.68 -24.38
C ASP A 25 1.29 -3.73 -24.59
N ASP A 26 2.42 -4.26 -25.07
CA ASP A 26 3.73 -3.55 -25.13
C ASP A 26 3.69 -2.23 -25.91
N SER A 27 2.67 -2.02 -26.76
CA SER A 27 2.40 -0.75 -27.45
C SER A 27 2.12 0.42 -26.49
N LEU A 28 1.72 0.14 -25.24
CA LEU A 28 1.43 1.11 -24.20
C LEU A 28 2.45 1.02 -23.04
N LEU A 29 3.73 0.83 -23.40
CA LEU A 29 4.88 0.75 -22.49
C LEU A 29 4.87 1.80 -21.37
N ILE A 30 4.55 3.06 -21.69
CA ILE A 30 4.45 4.16 -20.72
C ILE A 30 3.34 3.90 -19.69
N LYS A 31 2.16 3.45 -20.12
CA LYS A 31 1.05 3.13 -19.20
C LYS A 31 1.40 1.93 -18.32
N ASN A 32 2.09 0.94 -18.87
CA ASN A 32 2.52 -0.24 -18.13
C ASN A 32 3.54 0.12 -17.02
N ILE A 33 4.50 1.00 -17.33
CA ILE A 33 5.43 1.55 -16.34
C ILE A 33 4.67 2.36 -15.28
N LEU A 34 3.73 3.21 -15.68
CA LEU A 34 2.93 4.02 -14.76
C LEU A 34 2.10 3.15 -13.80
N LEU A 35 1.49 2.07 -14.30
CA LEU A 35 0.74 1.10 -13.48
C LEU A 35 1.64 0.38 -12.48
N LYS A 36 2.84 -0.03 -12.87
CA LYS A 36 3.81 -0.67 -11.97
C LYS A 36 4.28 0.27 -10.87
N ILE A 37 4.55 1.54 -11.20
CA ILE A 37 4.89 2.57 -10.21
C ILE A 37 3.71 2.76 -9.25
N LEU A 38 2.50 2.92 -9.76
CA LEU A 38 1.30 3.11 -8.95
C LEU A 38 1.03 1.91 -8.03
N GLY A 39 1.16 0.68 -8.55
CA GLY A 39 1.03 -0.54 -7.78
C GLY A 39 2.08 -0.65 -6.67
N THR A 40 3.31 -0.23 -6.94
CA THR A 40 4.39 -0.20 -5.93
C THR A 40 4.08 0.80 -4.81
N PHE A 41 3.55 1.98 -5.14
CA PHE A 41 3.08 2.95 -4.15
C PHE A 41 1.93 2.40 -3.29
N CYS A 42 0.96 1.71 -3.89
CA CYS A 42 -0.12 1.05 -3.15
C CYS A 42 0.40 0.01 -2.15
N ILE A 43 1.40 -0.79 -2.54
CA ILE A 43 2.04 -1.76 -1.63
C ILE A 43 2.74 -1.05 -0.48
N PHE A 44 3.48 0.03 -0.75
CA PHE A 44 4.16 0.81 0.28
C PHE A 44 3.18 1.39 1.31
N ILE A 45 2.08 1.98 0.86
CA ILE A 45 1.03 2.54 1.73
C ILE A 45 0.37 1.42 2.55
N GLY A 46 0.02 0.30 1.91
CA GLY A 46 -0.57 -0.84 2.61
C GLY A 46 0.37 -1.42 3.67
N ALA A 47 1.66 -1.52 3.36
CA ALA A 47 2.70 -1.96 4.28
C ALA A 47 2.91 -1.00 5.45
N ASP A 48 2.89 0.33 5.22
CA ASP A 48 3.00 1.33 6.28
C ASP A 48 1.81 1.27 7.25
N ILE A 49 0.58 1.16 6.72
CA ILE A 49 -0.64 0.98 7.51
C ILE A 49 -0.56 -0.29 8.35
N LEU A 50 -0.06 -1.39 7.76
CA LEU A 50 0.09 -2.68 8.44
C LEU A 50 1.20 -2.61 9.51
N HIS A 51 2.32 -1.96 9.22
CA HIS A 51 3.42 -1.73 10.16
C HIS A 51 2.98 -0.88 11.36
N ARG A 52 2.23 0.20 11.13
CA ARG A 52 1.64 1.05 12.18
C ARG A 52 0.61 0.30 13.02
N GLN A 53 -0.03 -0.72 12.44
CA GLN A 53 -0.95 -1.64 13.11
C GLN A 53 -0.23 -2.60 14.08
N PHE A 54 0.94 -3.14 13.70
CA PHE A 54 1.76 -4.06 14.51
C PHE A 54 2.65 -3.34 15.53
N HIS A 55 3.09 -2.10 15.25
CA HIS A 55 3.88 -1.26 16.17
C HIS A 55 3.11 0.00 16.65
N PRO A 56 1.95 -0.14 17.29
CA PRO A 56 1.09 0.97 17.69
C PRO A 56 1.74 1.87 18.75
N ASN A 57 2.70 1.36 19.53
CA ASN A 57 3.35 2.10 20.62
C ASN A 57 4.47 3.04 20.14
N LYS A 58 5.05 2.82 18.94
CA LYS A 58 6.03 3.74 18.34
C LYS A 58 5.36 5.01 17.83
N TYR A 59 4.18 4.87 17.22
CA TYR A 59 3.43 5.98 16.60
C TYR A 59 2.48 6.70 17.56
N LYS A 60 2.33 6.22 18.80
CA LYS A 60 1.48 6.87 19.82
C LYS A 60 2.14 8.11 20.45
N LYS A 61 3.47 8.25 20.33
CA LYS A 61 4.21 9.41 20.86
C LYS A 61 4.05 10.66 20.00
N ASP A 62 3.84 10.52 18.70
CA ASP A 62 3.62 11.67 17.81
C ASP A 62 2.17 12.21 17.89
N ASP A 63 1.18 11.34 18.17
CA ASP A 63 -0.23 11.75 18.31
C ASP A 63 -0.55 12.44 19.65
N GLN A 64 0.40 12.51 20.60
CA GLN A 64 0.22 13.17 21.90
C GLN A 64 1.02 14.47 22.06
N LEU A 65 1.75 14.89 21.01
CA LEU A 65 2.45 16.18 20.97
C LEU A 65 1.87 17.16 19.93
N GLY A 66 0.73 16.81 19.32
CA GLY A 66 -0.06 17.71 18.47
C GLY A 66 -1.21 18.35 19.24
#